data_AF-A0A6I3SPP9-F1
#
_entry.id   AF-A0A6I3SPP9-F1
#
_cell.length_a   1.000
_cell.length_b   1.000
_cell.length_c   1.000
_cell.angle_alpha   90.00
_cell.angle_beta   90.00
_cell.angle_gamma   90.00
#
_symmetry.space_group_name_H-M   'P 1'
#
loop_
_entity.id
_entity.type
_entity.pdbx_description
1 polymer ?
#
loop_
_entity_poly.entity_id
_entity_poly.type
_entity_poly.pdbx_seq_one_letter_code
_entity_poly.pdbx_strand_id
1 'polypeptide(L)'
;MFRELAEEGNTIKQSFHHLAEEEQKKRIGNWANKCIAAMRKTLPKSAFTSYCLKVAGESRYIDDGTLDNLLFVVQGLQAAEELYSN
;
A
#
# COMPACT_ATOMS: atom_id res chain seq x y z
N MET A 1 5.15 3.03 11.76
CA MET A 1 4.73 1.73 11.17
C MET A 1 4.50 1.89 9.67
N PHE A 2 3.78 2.93 9.25
CA PHE A 2 3.54 3.20 7.83
C PHE A 2 4.80 3.58 7.05
N ARG A 3 5.84 4.10 7.73
CA ARG A 3 7.17 4.33 7.15
C ARG A 3 7.76 3.08 6.48
N GLU A 4 7.82 1.96 7.19
CA GLU A 4 8.37 0.71 6.65
C GLU A 4 7.56 0.21 5.45
N LEU A 5 6.23 0.38 5.50
CA LEU A 5 5.34 0.01 4.38
C LEU A 5 5.54 0.93 3.17
N ALA A 6 5.79 2.22 3.37
CA ALA A 6 6.08 3.16 2.31
C ALA A 6 7.43 2.85 1.64
N GLU A 7 8.46 2.52 2.44
CA GLU A 7 9.78 2.11 1.96
C GLU A 7 9.71 0.80 1.16
N GLU A 8 8.96 -0.20 1.65
CA GLU A 8 8.71 -1.45 0.92
C GLU A 8 7.99 -1.17 -0.41
N GLY A 9 6.94 -0.34 -0.41
CA GLY A 9 6.19 0.02 -1.61
C GLY A 9 7.04 0.76 -2.66
N ASN A 10 7.90 1.68 -2.22
CA ASN A 10 8.87 2.36 -3.08
C ASN A 10 9.86 1.37 -3.72
N THR A 11 10.33 0.40 -2.94
CA THR A 11 11.25 -0.65 -3.44
C THR A 11 10.55 -1.52 -4.51
N ILE A 12 9.29 -1.90 -4.26
CA ILE A 12 8.49 -2.64 -5.24
C ILE A 12 8.35 -1.83 -6.52
N LYS A 13 7.98 -0.54 -6.42
CA LYS A 13 7.84 0.36 -7.58
C LYS A 13 9.13 0.48 -8.41
N GLN A 14 10.27 0.66 -7.76
CA GLN A 14 11.57 0.73 -8.45
C GLN A 14 11.89 -0.55 -9.23
N SER A 15 11.55 -1.71 -8.66
CA SER A 15 11.78 -3.01 -9.30
C SER A 15 10.67 -3.43 -10.27
N PHE A 16 9.53 -2.72 -10.28
CA PHE A 16 8.29 -3.19 -10.90
C PHE A 16 8.48 -3.57 -12.37
N HIS A 17 9.02 -2.66 -13.18
CA HIS A 17 9.24 -2.88 -14.62
C HIS A 17 10.33 -3.91 -14.95
N HIS A 18 11.09 -4.39 -13.97
CA HIS A 18 12.14 -5.39 -14.16
C HIS A 18 11.72 -6.82 -13.78
N LEU A 19 10.49 -6.99 -13.29
CA LEU A 19 9.94 -8.26 -12.85
C LEU A 19 8.99 -8.85 -13.89
N ALA A 20 8.88 -10.18 -13.91
CA ALA A 20 7.82 -10.84 -14.65
C ALA A 20 6.45 -10.51 -14.02
N GLU A 21 5.40 -10.46 -14.84
CA GLU A 21 4.05 -10.06 -14.44
C GLU A 21 3.52 -10.84 -13.22
N GLU A 22 3.80 -12.15 -13.14
CA GLU A 22 3.39 -12.97 -12.01
C GLU A 22 4.11 -12.62 -10.70
N GLU A 23 5.39 -12.25 -10.77
CA GLU A 23 6.16 -11.81 -9.61
C GLU A 23 5.75 -10.39 -9.18
N GLN A 24 5.42 -9.51 -10.14
CA GLN A 24 4.82 -8.20 -9.89
C GLN A 24 3.52 -8.35 -9.08
N LYS A 25 2.57 -9.14 -9.58
CA LYS A 25 1.27 -9.39 -8.91
C LYS A 25 1.47 -9.94 -7.50
N LYS A 26 2.37 -10.91 -7.34
CA LYS A 26 2.65 -11.53 -6.04
C LYS A 26 3.21 -10.51 -5.04
N ARG A 27 4.19 -9.70 -5.46
CA ARG A 27 4.82 -8.71 -4.57
C ARG A 27 3.84 -7.62 -4.16
N ILE A 28 3.11 -7.03 -5.12
CA ILE A 28 2.16 -5.98 -4.78
C ILE A 28 1.00 -6.55 -3.96
N GLY A 29 0.49 -7.75 -4.28
CA GLY A 29 -0.56 -8.39 -3.50
C GLY A 29 -0.15 -8.65 -2.05
N ASN A 30 1.06 -9.17 -1.83
CA ASN A 30 1.60 -9.38 -0.49
C ASN A 30 1.75 -8.05 0.27
N TRP A 31 2.31 -7.03 -0.37
CA TRP A 31 2.48 -5.71 0.24
C TRP A 31 1.14 -5.01 0.53
N ALA A 32 0.18 -5.08 -0.39
CA ALA A 32 -1.17 -4.54 -0.19
C ALA A 32 -1.87 -5.20 1.00
N ASN A 33 -1.73 -6.52 1.16
CA ASN A 33 -2.27 -7.24 2.33
C ASN A 33 -1.64 -6.76 3.65
N LYS A 34 -0.33 -6.50 3.67
CA LYS A 34 0.34 -5.90 4.85
C LYS A 34 -0.21 -4.51 5.15
N CYS A 35 -0.39 -3.67 4.13
CA CYS A 35 -0.96 -2.32 4.28
C CYS A 35 -2.36 -2.37 4.87
N ILE A 36 -3.23 -3.25 4.34
CA ILE A 36 -4.60 -3.43 4.84
C ILE A 36 -4.60 -3.92 6.29
N ALA A 37 -3.75 -4.88 6.64
CA ALA A 37 -3.65 -5.38 8.01
C ALA A 37 -3.23 -4.28 8.99
N ALA A 38 -2.24 -3.46 8.60
CA ALA A 38 -1.78 -2.32 9.38
C ALA A 38 -2.90 -1.27 9.56
N MET A 39 -3.55 -0.87 8.47
CA MET A 39 -4.65 0.12 8.49
C MET A 39 -5.86 -0.35 9.28
N ARG A 40 -6.24 -1.63 9.20
CA ARG A 40 -7.31 -2.20 10.03
C ARG A 40 -6.98 -2.16 11.51
N LYS A 41 -5.70 -2.31 11.87
CA LYS A 41 -5.25 -2.28 13.27
C LYS A 41 -5.22 -0.86 13.82
N THR A 42 -4.73 0.11 13.07
CA THR A 42 -4.54 1.49 13.55
C THR A 42 -5.71 2.41 13.27
N LEU A 43 -6.38 2.25 12.13
CA LEU A 43 -7.43 3.14 11.64
C LEU A 43 -8.66 2.37 11.11
N PRO A 44 -9.26 1.44 11.90
CA PRO A 44 -10.25 0.47 11.41
C PRO A 44 -11.50 1.07 10.73
N LYS A 45 -11.91 2.27 11.13
CA LYS A 45 -13.12 2.95 10.63
C LYS A 45 -12.82 4.20 9.79
N SER A 46 -11.57 4.37 9.34
CA SER A 46 -11.20 5.53 8.54
C SER A 46 -11.63 5.37 7.08
N ALA A 47 -11.90 6.51 6.43
CA ALA A 47 -12.15 6.56 4.99
C ALA A 47 -10.97 5.99 4.19
N PHE A 48 -9.73 6.14 4.68
CA PHE A 48 -8.53 5.57 4.06
C PHE A 48 -8.55 4.05 4.07
N THR A 49 -8.91 3.44 5.20
CA THR A 49 -9.02 1.97 5.31
C THR A 49 -10.11 1.43 4.37
N SER A 50 -11.26 2.09 4.29
CA SER A 50 -12.33 1.73 3.35
C SER A 50 -11.88 1.88 1.88
N TYR A 51 -11.17 2.96 1.56
CA TYR A 51 -10.63 3.20 0.22
C TYR A 51 -9.59 2.14 -0.17
N CYS A 52 -8.63 1.84 0.69
CA CYS A 52 -7.63 0.80 0.42
C CYS A 52 -8.25 -0.59 0.27
N LEU A 53 -9.27 -0.93 1.06
CA LEU A 53 -10.01 -2.17 0.89
C LEU A 53 -10.75 -2.24 -0.44
N LYS A 54 -11.33 -1.12 -0.88
CA LYS A 54 -11.98 -1.01 -2.18
C LYS A 54 -10.97 -1.18 -3.32
N VAL A 55 -9.87 -0.42 -3.30
CA VAL A 55 -8.81 -0.48 -4.31
C VAL A 55 -8.20 -1.88 -4.41
N ALA A 56 -7.91 -2.53 -3.27
CA ALA A 56 -7.35 -3.88 -3.26
C ALA A 56 -8.38 -4.97 -3.61
N GLY A 57 -9.66 -4.76 -3.29
CA GLY A 57 -10.75 -5.72 -3.58
C GLY A 57 -11.31 -5.63 -5.00
N GLU A 58 -11.30 -4.45 -5.60
CA GLU A 58 -11.77 -4.21 -6.98
C GLU A 58 -10.67 -4.48 -8.03
N SER A 59 -9.40 -4.43 -7.62
CA SER A 59 -8.26 -4.77 -8.47
C SER A 59 -8.22 -6.28 -8.69
N ARG A 60 -9.01 -6.77 -9.64
CA ARG A 60 -8.91 -8.15 -10.18
C ARG A 60 -7.50 -8.43 -10.74
N TYR A 61 -6.80 -7.34 -11.08
CA TYR A 61 -5.39 -7.27 -11.43
C TYR A 61 -4.78 -6.10 -10.68
N ILE A 62 -3.72 -6.34 -9.91
CA ILE A 62 -2.97 -5.28 -9.27
C ILE A 62 -1.93 -4.81 -10.29
N ASP A 63 -2.23 -3.70 -10.94
CA ASP A 63 -1.34 -3.06 -11.92
C ASP A 63 -0.55 -1.91 -11.29
N ASP A 64 0.29 -1.25 -12.09
CA ASP A 64 1.11 -0.12 -11.67
C ASP A 64 0.27 1.04 -11.10
N GLY A 65 -0.94 1.25 -11.64
CA GLY A 65 -1.87 2.27 -11.13
C GLY A 65 -2.42 1.92 -9.76
N THR A 66 -2.74 0.65 -9.52
CA THR A 66 -3.12 0.17 -8.17
C THR A 66 -1.98 0.35 -7.18
N LEU A 67 -0.74 0.02 -7.58
CA LEU A 67 0.45 0.24 -6.76
C LEU A 67 0.61 1.71 -6.37
N ASP A 68 0.50 2.63 -7.33
CA ASP A 68 0.65 4.06 -7.11
C ASP A 68 -0.42 4.63 -6.17
N ASN A 69 -1.67 4.25 -6.37
CA ASN A 69 -2.77 4.70 -5.51
C ASN A 69 -2.59 4.22 -4.06
N LEU A 70 -2.24 2.95 -3.87
CA LEU A 70 -1.98 2.41 -2.54
C LEU A 70 -0.76 3.06 -1.89
N LEU A 71 0.30 3.29 -2.66
CA LEU A 71 1.55 3.88 -2.17
C LEU A 71 1.32 5.33 -1.72
N PHE A 72 0.56 6.09 -2.49
CA PHE A 72 0.18 7.46 -2.14
C PHE A 72 -0.56 7.52 -0.79
N VAL A 73 -1.52 6.62 -0.55
CA VAL A 73 -2.25 6.58 0.72
C VAL A 73 -1.32 6.21 1.88
N VAL A 74 -0.47 5.19 1.70
CA VAL A 74 0.48 4.77 2.74
C VAL A 74 1.47 5.88 3.09
N GLN A 75 1.97 6.63 2.11
CA GLN A 75 2.85 7.78 2.32
C GLN A 75 2.13 8.92 3.05
N GLY A 76 0.86 9.19 2.72
CA GLY A 76 0.05 10.16 3.47
C GLY A 76 -0.13 9.76 4.94
N LEU A 77 -0.35 8.47 5.21
CA LEU A 77 -0.44 7.95 6.58
C LEU A 77 0.90 7.98 7.32
N GLN A 78 2.02 7.73 6.63
CA GLN A 78 3.36 7.93 7.20
C GLN A 78 3.55 9.40 7.62
N ALA A 79 3.27 10.35 6.73
CA ALA A 79 3.43 11.78 7.04
C ALA A 79 2.55 12.19 8.24
N ALA A 80 1.34 11.66 8.32
CA ALA A 80 0.48 11.86 9.48
C ALA A 80 1.08 11.25 10.76
N GLU A 81 1.59 10.00 10.73
CA GLU A 81 2.29 9.40 11.88
C GLU A 81 3.44 10.30 12.37
N GLU A 82 4.25 10.84 11.45
CA GLU A 82 5.38 11.71 11.78
C GLU A 82 4.95 13.05 12.40
N LEU A 83 3.83 13.62 11.94
CA LEU A 83 3.29 14.87 12.50
C LEU A 83 2.75 14.70 13.92
N TYR A 84 2.15 13.56 14.25
CA TYR A 84 1.56 13.29 15.58
C TYR A 84 2.50 12.59 16.55
N SER A 85 3.71 12.21 16.11
CA SER A 85 4.74 11.61 16.96
C SER A 85 5.74 12.64 17.52
N ASN A 86 5.56 13.93 17.20
CA ASN A 86 6.28 15.08 17.78
C ASN A 86 5.38 15.84 18.75
#